data_AF-A0A0F7FIT7-F1
#
_entry.id   AF-A0A0F7FIT7-F1
#
_cell.length_a   1.000
_cell.length_b   1.000
_cell.length_c   1.000
_cell.angle_alpha   90.00
_cell.angle_beta   90.00
_cell.angle_gamma   90.00
#
_symmetry.space_group_name_H-M   'P 1'
#
loop_
_entity.id
_entity.type
_entity.pdbx_description
1 polymer ?
#
loop_
_entity_poly.entity_id
_entity_poly.type
_entity_poly.pdbx_seq_one_letter_code
_entity_poly.pdbx_strand_id
1 'polypeptide(L)'
;MKYRLMDLLACPYDKHFPLELYVVEKVEYEGRTFTFKTKPACELYCAYRGVKVEDLGGRDPGCDECIKFEVKTGILYCPQCGRWWPIKDEIPIILPDHLRKKESDLKFLESIKDKVPEKIIKEGKPWNLQKQT
;
A
#
# COMPACT_ATOMS: atom_id res chain seq x y z
N MET A 1 -8.36 2.17 2.35
CA MET A 1 -7.50 1.10 2.90
C MET A 1 -6.80 1.62 4.14
N LYS A 2 -7.04 1.00 5.27
CA LYS A 2 -6.40 1.36 6.54
C LYS A 2 -4.89 1.07 6.50
N TYR A 3 -4.07 2.00 6.98
CA TYR A 3 -2.61 1.81 7.06
C TYR A 3 -2.22 0.57 7.86
N ARG A 4 -2.93 0.28 8.96
CA ARG A 4 -2.67 -0.89 9.82
C ARG A 4 -2.77 -2.22 9.07
N LEU A 5 -3.51 -2.30 7.96
CA LEU A 5 -3.58 -3.54 7.17
C LEU A 5 -2.20 -3.96 6.63
N MET A 6 -1.30 -3.00 6.39
CA MET A 6 0.06 -3.26 5.92
C MET A 6 0.93 -4.01 6.92
N ASP A 7 0.55 -4.04 8.19
CA ASP A 7 1.20 -4.87 9.22
C ASP A 7 1.03 -6.37 8.95
N LEU A 8 0.01 -6.73 8.16
CA LEU A 8 -0.36 -8.13 7.87
C LEU A 8 -0.12 -8.52 6.42
N LEU A 9 -0.04 -7.55 5.50
CA LEU A 9 0.08 -7.83 4.07
C LEU A 9 1.52 -8.15 3.66
N ALA A 10 1.73 -9.39 3.26
CA ALA A 10 2.91 -9.83 2.52
C ALA A 10 2.58 -10.02 1.03
N CYS A 11 3.62 -10.04 0.20
CA CYS A 11 3.46 -10.38 -1.21
C CYS A 11 2.84 -11.80 -1.36
N PRO A 12 1.74 -11.96 -2.12
CA PRO A 12 1.11 -13.27 -2.29
C PRO A 12 1.99 -14.28 -3.04
N TYR A 13 2.95 -13.81 -3.85
CA TYR A 13 3.81 -14.66 -4.68
C TYR A 13 5.06 -15.17 -3.97
N ASP A 14 5.79 -14.29 -3.30
CA ASP A 14 7.13 -14.58 -2.76
C ASP A 14 7.24 -14.36 -1.25
N LYS A 15 6.11 -14.03 -0.60
CA LYS A 15 5.99 -13.80 0.85
C LYS A 15 6.86 -12.67 1.39
N HIS A 16 7.40 -11.82 0.52
CA HIS A 16 8.16 -10.64 0.93
C HIS A 16 7.30 -9.71 1.80
N PHE A 17 7.88 -9.26 2.90
CA PHE A 17 7.29 -8.32 3.84
C PHE A 17 8.38 -7.37 4.37
N PRO A 18 8.10 -6.06 4.51
CA PRO A 18 6.85 -5.38 4.16
C PRO A 18 6.71 -5.10 2.66
N LEU A 19 5.47 -4.93 2.19
CA LEU A 19 5.21 -4.31 0.88
C LEU A 19 5.43 -2.80 0.97
N GLU A 20 5.96 -2.19 -0.09
CA GLU A 20 6.05 -0.74 -0.22
C GLU A 20 4.65 -0.16 -0.52
N LEU A 21 4.26 0.91 0.18
CA LEU A 21 2.99 1.60 -0.01
C LEU A 21 3.24 2.99 -0.61
N TYR A 22 2.67 3.24 -1.78
CA TYR A 22 2.68 4.54 -2.45
C TYR A 22 1.28 5.15 -2.42
N VAL A 23 1.12 6.22 -1.63
CA VAL A 23 -0.16 6.89 -1.42
C VAL A 23 -0.33 7.99 -2.47
N VAL A 24 -1.39 7.89 -3.26
CA VAL A 24 -1.76 8.89 -4.28
C VAL A 24 -2.84 9.84 -3.76
N GLU A 25 -3.80 9.30 -3.00
CA GLU A 25 -4.88 10.04 -2.38
C GLU A 25 -5.24 9.40 -1.04
N LYS A 26 -5.45 10.22 -0.01
CA LYS A 26 -5.91 9.80 1.31
C LYS A 26 -7.27 10.41 1.61
N VAL A 27 -8.07 9.72 2.41
CA VAL A 27 -9.31 10.22 2.99
C VAL A 27 -9.15 10.27 4.50
N GLU A 28 -9.70 11.32 5.10
CA GLU A 28 -9.79 11.49 6.55
C GLU A 28 -11.22 11.28 7.01
N TYR A 29 -11.38 10.53 8.10
CA TYR A 29 -12.64 10.29 8.78
C TYR A 29 -12.59 10.92 10.17
N GLU A 30 -12.91 12.21 10.26
CA GLU A 30 -12.76 13.01 11.50
C GLU A 30 -13.48 12.40 12.71
N GLY A 31 -14.66 11.82 12.50
CA GLY A 31 -15.46 11.20 13.56
C GLY A 31 -14.99 9.82 14.01
N ARG A 32 -13.93 9.26 13.40
CA ARG A 32 -13.46 7.92 13.71
C ARG A 32 -12.57 7.94 14.95
N THR A 33 -13.06 7.31 16.00
CA THR A 33 -12.33 7.11 17.26
C THR A 33 -12.24 5.62 17.57
N PHE A 34 -11.13 5.20 18.17
CA PHE A 34 -10.95 3.82 18.62
C PHE A 34 -9.94 3.78 19.76
N THR A 35 -10.25 3.06 20.82
CA THR A 35 -9.35 2.89 21.96
C THR A 35 -8.49 1.64 21.77
N PHE A 36 -7.22 1.83 21.44
CA PHE A 36 -6.26 0.73 21.32
C PHE A 36 -5.84 0.20 22.70
N LYS A 37 -5.75 -1.12 22.86
CA LYS A 37 -5.26 -1.77 24.08
C LYS A 37 -3.78 -1.48 24.33
N THR A 38 -3.00 -1.43 23.25
CA THR A 38 -1.57 -1.18 23.25
C THR A 38 -1.23 -0.21 22.13
N LYS A 39 -0.18 0.59 22.34
CA LYS A 39 0.38 1.49 21.34
C LYS A 39 1.91 1.31 21.36
N PRO A 40 2.57 1.04 20.22
CA PRO A 40 2.04 0.91 18.85
C PRO A 40 0.94 -0.14 18.71
N ALA A 41 -0.07 0.19 17.92
CA ALA A 41 -1.21 -0.71 17.71
C ALA A 41 -0.88 -1.83 16.71
N CYS A 42 0.11 -1.62 15.84
CA CYS A 42 0.65 -2.62 14.90
C CYS A 42 1.72 -3.48 15.63
N GLU A 43 1.95 -4.70 15.14
CA GLU A 43 2.87 -5.66 15.75
C GLU A 43 4.26 -5.68 15.10
N LEU A 44 4.33 -5.61 13.77
CA LEU A 44 5.56 -5.76 13.00
C LEU A 44 5.97 -4.49 12.26
N TYR A 45 5.01 -3.82 11.60
CA TYR A 45 5.28 -2.67 10.72
C TYR A 45 4.21 -1.58 10.81
N CYS A 46 4.64 -0.34 11.02
CA CYS A 46 3.78 0.83 11.03
C CYS A 46 3.84 1.54 9.67
N ALA A 47 2.95 1.20 8.74
CA ALA A 47 2.92 1.84 7.42
C ALA A 47 2.55 3.33 7.43
N TYR A 48 1.91 3.81 8.50
CA TYR A 48 1.62 5.24 8.66
C TYR A 48 2.89 6.08 8.88
N ARG A 49 3.92 5.49 9.49
CA ARG A 49 5.23 6.12 9.69
C ARG A 49 6.33 5.54 8.80
N GLY A 50 6.08 4.42 8.12
CA GLY A 50 7.04 3.77 7.24
C GLY A 50 8.20 3.08 7.98
N VAL A 51 7.96 2.58 9.20
CA VAL A 51 9.01 2.01 10.07
C VAL A 51 8.57 0.68 10.67
N LYS A 52 9.53 -0.19 10.99
CA LYS A 52 9.23 -1.39 11.76
C LYS A 52 8.90 -1.02 13.20
N VAL A 53 8.03 -1.82 13.82
CA VAL A 53 7.58 -1.57 15.20
C VAL A 53 8.72 -1.73 16.21
N GLU A 54 9.66 -2.64 15.95
CA GLU A 54 10.88 -2.82 16.75
C GLU A 54 11.71 -1.51 16.86
N ASP A 55 11.79 -0.74 15.78
CA ASP A 55 12.57 0.51 15.71
C ASP A 55 11.92 1.69 16.46
N LEU A 56 10.64 1.55 16.84
CA LEU A 56 9.94 2.59 17.60
C LEU A 56 10.38 2.63 19.07
N GLY A 57 10.97 1.55 19.59
CA GLY A 57 11.43 1.49 20.99
C GLY A 57 10.30 1.68 22.01
N GLY A 58 9.11 1.14 21.71
CA GLY A 58 7.93 1.25 22.58
C GLY A 58 7.19 2.59 22.53
N ARG A 59 7.61 3.54 21.67
CA ARG A 59 6.93 4.83 21.50
C ARG A 59 5.68 4.69 20.63
N ASP A 60 4.61 5.41 20.99
CA ASP A 60 3.40 5.50 20.16
C ASP A 60 3.68 6.30 18.87
N PRO A 61 3.48 5.71 17.67
CA PRO A 61 3.66 6.41 16.40
C PRO A 61 2.50 7.37 16.06
N GLY A 62 1.55 7.59 16.97
CA GLY A 62 0.35 8.39 16.73
C GLY A 62 -0.81 7.52 16.23
N CYS A 63 -1.11 6.42 16.93
CA CYS A 63 -2.15 5.48 16.51
C CYS A 63 -3.55 6.13 16.41
N ASP A 64 -3.85 7.09 17.29
CA ASP A 64 -5.14 7.79 17.31
C ASP A 64 -5.31 8.76 16.13
N GLU A 65 -4.20 9.23 15.58
CA GLU A 65 -4.18 9.99 14.32
C GLU A 65 -4.28 9.03 13.14
N CYS A 66 -3.46 7.98 13.14
CA CYS A 66 -3.40 6.97 12.07
C CYS A 66 -4.77 6.37 11.74
N ILE A 67 -5.60 6.08 12.75
CA ILE A 67 -6.90 5.40 12.54
C ILE A 67 -7.87 6.23 11.70
N LYS A 68 -7.74 7.56 11.72
CA LYS A 68 -8.59 8.50 10.99
C LYS A 68 -8.32 8.48 9.49
N PHE A 69 -7.15 8.03 9.06
CA PHE A 69 -6.75 8.06 7.66
C PHE A 69 -6.90 6.70 6.98
N GLU A 70 -7.37 6.76 5.73
CA GLU A 70 -7.34 5.64 4.80
C GLU A 70 -6.70 6.06 3.48
N VAL A 71 -5.96 5.13 2.87
CA VAL A 71 -5.48 5.27 1.49
C VAL A 71 -6.66 5.01 0.57
N LYS A 72 -7.14 6.04 -0.13
CA LYS A 72 -8.22 5.93 -1.12
C LYS A 72 -7.69 5.44 -2.45
N THR A 73 -6.62 6.06 -2.92
CA THR A 73 -5.94 5.70 -4.16
C THR A 73 -4.46 5.50 -3.88
N GLY A 74 -3.87 4.42 -4.39
CA GLY A 74 -2.45 4.13 -4.19
C GLY A 74 -1.99 2.83 -4.85
N ILE A 75 -0.72 2.48 -4.61
CA ILE A 75 -0.12 1.23 -5.06
C ILE A 75 0.54 0.52 -3.89
N LEU A 76 0.34 -0.80 -3.81
CA LEU A 76 1.20 -1.71 -3.07
C LEU A 76 2.25 -2.27 -4.03
N TYR A 77 3.52 -2.24 -3.68
CA TYR A 77 4.61 -2.75 -4.53
C TYR A 77 5.49 -3.72 -3.76
N CYS A 78 5.81 -4.86 -4.38
CA CYS A 78 6.78 -5.80 -3.85
C CYS A 78 8.17 -5.48 -4.44
N PRO A 79 9.14 -5.04 -3.62
CA PRO A 79 10.49 -4.73 -4.09
C PRO A 79 11.27 -5.98 -4.50
N GLN A 80 10.83 -7.18 -4.11
CA GLN A 80 11.51 -8.43 -4.42
C GLN A 80 11.14 -8.99 -5.81
N CYS A 81 9.86 -9.20 -6.11
CA CYS A 81 9.45 -9.70 -7.43
C CYS A 81 9.07 -8.61 -8.44
N GLY A 82 8.92 -7.36 -8.00
CA GLY A 82 8.55 -6.20 -8.84
C GLY A 82 7.06 -6.10 -9.17
N ARG A 83 6.19 -6.89 -8.51
CA ARG A 83 4.74 -6.82 -8.70
C ARG A 83 4.13 -5.64 -7.95
N TRP A 84 3.10 -5.05 -8.55
CA TRP A 84 2.33 -3.99 -7.93
C TRP A 84 0.84 -4.36 -7.86
N TRP A 85 0.10 -3.85 -6.88
CA TRP A 85 -1.35 -3.99 -6.78
C TRP A 85 -2.01 -2.63 -6.56
N PRO A 86 -3.10 -2.32 -7.28
CA PRO A 86 -3.80 -1.05 -7.12
C PRO A 86 -4.62 -1.04 -5.82
N ILE A 87 -4.67 0.14 -5.19
CA ILE A 87 -5.70 0.51 -4.23
C ILE A 87 -6.63 1.48 -4.96
N LYS A 88 -7.91 1.11 -5.08
CA LYS A 88 -8.95 1.92 -5.75
C LYS A 88 -10.14 2.06 -4.81
N ASP A 89 -10.62 3.28 -4.60
CA ASP A 89 -11.73 3.59 -3.70
C ASP A 89 -11.60 2.85 -2.36
N GLU A 90 -10.41 2.98 -1.77
CA GLU A 90 -10.05 2.38 -0.48
C GLU A 90 -9.89 0.85 -0.45
N ILE A 91 -10.12 0.17 -1.56
CA ILE A 91 -10.06 -1.29 -1.68
C ILE A 91 -8.72 -1.72 -2.29
N PRO A 92 -7.85 -2.44 -1.56
CA PRO A 92 -6.67 -3.06 -2.15
C PRO A 92 -7.07 -4.27 -3.02
N ILE A 93 -6.76 -4.24 -4.31
CA ILE A 93 -7.11 -5.28 -5.27
C ILE A 93 -5.91 -6.22 -5.46
N ILE A 94 -5.77 -7.17 -4.53
CA ILE A 94 -4.66 -8.15 -4.52
C ILE A 94 -5.05 -9.41 -5.30
N LEU A 95 -5.23 -9.25 -6.61
CA LEU A 95 -5.53 -10.36 -7.51
C LEU A 95 -4.24 -10.98 -8.08
N PRO A 96 -4.23 -12.30 -8.34
CA PRO A 96 -3.16 -12.93 -9.11
C PRO A 96 -3.20 -12.47 -10.57
N ASP A 97 -2.08 -12.60 -11.27
CA ASP A 97 -1.80 -11.93 -12.55
C ASP A 97 -2.79 -12.36 -13.64
N HIS A 98 -3.18 -13.65 -13.63
CA HIS A 98 -4.14 -14.22 -14.57
C HIS A 98 -5.59 -13.74 -14.38
N LEU A 99 -5.93 -13.15 -13.22
CA LEU A 99 -7.24 -12.54 -12.95
C LEU A 99 -7.24 -11.03 -13.19
N ARG A 100 -6.10 -10.44 -13.58
CA ARG A 100 -5.98 -9.00 -13.79
C ARG A 100 -6.23 -8.61 -15.24
N LYS A 101 -7.07 -7.60 -15.44
CA LYS A 101 -7.39 -7.06 -16.76
C LYS A 101 -6.34 -6.01 -17.17
N LYS A 102 -5.48 -6.36 -18.14
CA LYS A 102 -4.39 -5.50 -18.65
C LYS A 102 -4.85 -4.07 -18.96
N GLU A 103 -5.93 -3.91 -19.72
CA GLU A 103 -6.45 -2.56 -20.06
C GLU A 103 -6.86 -1.72 -18.84
N SER A 104 -7.47 -2.35 -17.83
CA SER A 104 -7.88 -1.66 -16.60
C SER A 104 -6.68 -1.23 -15.76
N ASP A 105 -5.64 -2.07 -15.71
CA ASP A 105 -4.40 -1.77 -15.00
C ASP A 105 -3.61 -0.66 -15.69
N LEU A 106 -3.48 -0.70 -17.02
CA LEU A 106 -2.79 0.36 -17.77
C LEU A 106 -3.49 1.71 -17.64
N LYS A 107 -4.84 1.75 -17.74
CA LYS A 107 -5.61 2.97 -17.50
C LYS A 107 -5.38 3.53 -16.09
N PHE A 108 -5.32 2.65 -15.09
CA PHE A 108 -5.04 3.05 -13.71
C PHE A 108 -3.63 3.62 -13.57
N LEU A 109 -2.60 2.94 -14.08
CA LEU A 109 -1.22 3.45 -14.06
C LEU A 109 -1.12 4.82 -14.74
N GLU A 110 -1.76 5.00 -15.89
CA GLU A 110 -1.76 6.26 -16.62
C GLU A 110 -2.34 7.42 -15.78
N SER A 111 -3.41 7.15 -15.03
CA SER A 111 -4.05 8.17 -14.17
C SER A 111 -3.22 8.61 -12.95
N ILE A 112 -2.20 7.84 -12.56
CA ILE A 112 -1.39 8.12 -11.36
C ILE A 112 0.11 8.21 -11.63
N LYS A 113 0.53 8.14 -12.89
CA LYS A 113 1.94 8.02 -13.31
C LYS A 113 2.87 9.09 -12.73
N ASP A 114 2.37 10.30 -12.55
CA ASP A 114 3.16 11.44 -12.06
C ASP A 114 3.30 11.46 -10.53
N LYS A 115 2.60 10.56 -9.82
CA LYS A 115 2.54 10.49 -8.35
C LYS A 115 3.18 9.22 -7.77
N VAL A 116 3.66 8.31 -8.62
CA VAL A 116 4.29 7.06 -8.20
C VAL A 116 5.67 6.91 -8.86
N PRO A 117 6.59 6.13 -8.27
CA PRO A 117 7.95 6.02 -8.81
C PRO A 117 8.00 5.42 -10.21
N GLU A 118 8.98 5.87 -11.00
CA GLU A 118 9.20 5.39 -12.37
C GLU A 118 9.42 3.87 -12.45
N LYS A 119 10.04 3.24 -11.45
CA LYS A 119 10.26 1.79 -11.41
C LYS A 119 8.95 1.00 -11.56
N ILE A 120 7.84 1.51 -11.03
CA ILE A 120 6.54 0.87 -11.14
C ILE A 120 5.97 1.10 -12.54
N ILE A 121 6.10 2.32 -13.05
CA ILE A 121 5.58 2.73 -14.35
C ILE A 121 6.29 2.04 -15.52
N LYS A 122 7.60 1.80 -15.39
CA LYS A 122 8.44 1.26 -16.47
C LYS A 122 8.65 -0.25 -16.36
N GLU A 123 8.77 -0.78 -15.15
CA GLU A 123 9.22 -2.17 -14.92
C GLU A 123 8.23 -3.00 -14.10
N GLY A 124 7.14 -2.38 -13.63
CA GLY A 124 6.15 -3.02 -12.80
C GLY A 124 5.53 -4.26 -13.45
N LYS A 125 5.35 -5.30 -12.64
CA LYS A 125 4.64 -6.53 -13.02
C LYS A 125 3.21 -6.53 -12.46
N PRO A 126 2.27 -7.19 -13.16
CA PRO A 126 2.42 -7.88 -14.44
C PRO A 126 2.45 -6.94 -15.65
N TRP A 127 1.89 -5.74 -15.51
CA TRP A 127 1.79 -4.75 -16.60
C TRP A 127 2.43 -3.43 -16.21
N ASN A 128 3.02 -2.75 -17.18
CA ASN A 128 3.64 -1.44 -17.06
C ASN A 128 3.36 -0.61 -18.33
N LEU A 129 3.68 0.69 -18.29
CA LEU A 129 3.40 1.63 -19.38
C LEU A 129 4.52 1.71 -20.42
N GLN A 130 5.63 0.98 -20.25
CA GLN A 130 6.59 0.89 -21.34
C GLN A 130 5.96 0.15 -22.52
N LYS A 131 6.17 0.70 -23.73
CA LYS A 131 5.81 -0.01 -24.96
C LYS A 131 6.55 -1.34 -24.96
N GLN A 132 5.79 -2.44 -24.90
CA GLN A 132 6.32 -3.76 -25.18
C GLN A 132 6.59 -3.78 -26.69
N THR A 133 7.83 -3.52 -27.07
CA THR A 133 8.32 -3.68 -28.44
C THR A 133 8.20 -5.13 -28.88
#